data_AF-A0A381PCB5-F1
#
_entry.id   AF-A0A381PCB5-F1
#
_cell.length_a   1.000
_cell.length_b   1.000
_cell.length_c   1.000
_cell.angle_alpha   90.00
_cell.angle_beta   90.00
_cell.angle_gamma   90.00
#
_symmetry.space_group_name_H-M   'P 1'
#
loop_
_entity.id
_entity.type
_entity.pdbx_description
1 polymer ?
#
loop_
_entity_poly.entity_id
_entity_poly.type
_entity_poly.pdbx_seq_one_letter_code
_entity_poly.pdbx_strand_id
1 'polypeptide(L)' 'MAQQEFIGQRIIVAEHSDPSLRGLAGKIVDETRETLFIETGSGRKRVTKRSGSFSFDGEIVVGDRVAFRAQDRTRRCA' A
#
# COMPACT_ATOMS: atom_id res chain seq x y z
N MET A 1 16.96 9.25 -3.18
CA MET A 1 17.06 7.82 -2.81
C MET A 1 16.18 7.58 -1.59
N ALA A 2 14.86 7.56 -1.74
CA ALA A 2 13.93 7.34 -0.63
C ALA A 2 12.57 6.99 -1.24
N GLN A 3 12.36 5.73 -1.60
CA GLN A 3 11.05 5.25 -2.06
C GLN A 3 10.70 3.87 -1.47
N GLN A 4 11.41 3.42 -0.43
CA GLN A 4 11.24 2.09 0.16
C GLN A 4 10.82 2.15 1.65
N GLU A 5 10.21 3.24 2.11
CA GLU A 5 9.82 3.39 3.52
C GLU A 5 8.70 2.44 3.97
N PHE A 6 7.99 1.81 3.02
CA PHE A 6 6.89 0.88 3.33
C PHE A 6 7.30 -0.60 3.32
N ILE A 7 8.50 -0.94 2.82
CA ILE A 7 8.96 -2.33 2.80
C ILE A 7 9.17 -2.80 4.25
N GLY A 8 8.49 -3.87 4.60
CA GLY A 8 8.52 -4.44 5.92
C GLY A 8 7.31 -4.11 6.79
N GLN A 9 6.45 -3.17 6.37
CA GLN A 9 5.23 -2.83 7.10
C GLN A 9 4.12 -3.85 6.83
N ARG A 10 3.27 -4.06 7.85
CA ARG A 10 2.05 -4.87 7.73
C ARG A 10 0.91 -4.00 7.21
N ILE A 11 0.21 -4.50 6.22
CA ILE A 11 -0.85 -3.83 5.46
C ILE A 11 -2.02 -4.79 5.32
N ILE A 12 -3.23 -4.24 5.32
CA ILE A 12 -4.47 -4.97 5.06
C ILE A 12 -5.20 -4.29 3.91
N VAL A 13 -5.52 -5.00 2.84
CA VAL A 13 -6.33 -4.46 1.74
C VAL A 13 -7.79 -4.44 2.19
N ALA A 14 -8.31 -3.26 2.52
CA ALA A 14 -9.70 -3.09 2.95
C ALA A 14 -10.66 -3.30 1.76
N GLU A 15 -10.39 -2.62 0.65
CA GLU A 15 -11.15 -2.75 -0.60
C GLU A 15 -10.23 -2.59 -1.81
N HIS A 16 -10.59 -3.23 -2.91
CA HIS A 16 -9.86 -3.12 -4.17
C HIS A 16 -10.81 -3.32 -5.34
N SER A 17 -10.51 -2.73 -6.50
CA SER A 17 -11.25 -3.01 -7.74
C SER A 17 -11.20 -4.48 -8.17
N ASP A 18 -10.19 -5.21 -7.70
CA ASP A 18 -10.03 -6.64 -7.95
C ASP A 18 -10.50 -7.39 -6.69
N PRO A 19 -11.59 -8.16 -6.76
CA PRO A 19 -12.12 -8.87 -5.60
C PRO A 19 -11.16 -9.95 -5.07
N SER A 20 -10.23 -10.42 -5.90
CA SER A 20 -9.19 -11.38 -5.52
C SER A 20 -8.12 -10.80 -4.58
N LEU A 21 -8.05 -9.48 -4.47
CA LEU A 21 -7.10 -8.75 -3.63
C LEU A 21 -7.77 -8.16 -2.38
N ARG A 22 -9.10 -8.17 -2.31
CA ARG A 22 -9.87 -7.65 -1.16
C ARG A 22 -9.65 -8.54 0.07
N GLY A 23 -9.41 -7.91 1.23
CA GLY A 23 -9.15 -8.61 2.49
C GLY A 23 -7.75 -9.18 2.62
N LEU A 24 -6.85 -8.88 1.67
CA LEU A 24 -5.49 -9.40 1.69
C LEU A 24 -4.67 -8.73 2.79
N ALA A 25 -4.26 -9.49 3.80
CA ALA A 25 -3.37 -9.00 4.87
C ALA A 25 -1.99 -9.61 4.73
N GLY A 26 -0.95 -8.79 4.82
CA GLY A 26 0.43 -9.27 4.72
C GLY A 26 1.47 -8.19 4.91
N LYS A 27 2.72 -8.53 4.60
CA LYS A 27 3.88 -7.66 4.73
C LYS A 27 4.29 -7.14 3.36
N ILE A 28 4.56 -5.85 3.23
CA ILE A 28 5.07 -5.29 1.97
C ILE A 28 6.51 -5.76 1.80
N VAL A 29 6.79 -6.49 0.72
CA VAL A 29 8.14 -6.96 0.40
C VAL A 29 8.78 -6.13 -0.70
N ASP A 30 7.97 -5.50 -1.54
CA ASP A 30 8.46 -4.70 -2.64
C ASP A 30 7.41 -3.66 -3.02
N GLU A 31 7.86 -2.46 -3.32
CA GLU A 31 7.01 -1.37 -3.75
C GLU A 31 7.57 -0.82 -5.06
N THR A 32 6.72 -0.80 -6.07
CA THR A 32 6.99 -0.16 -7.35
C THR A 32 6.13 1.09 -7.50
N ARG A 33 6.36 1.83 -8.58
CA ARG A 33 5.63 3.08 -8.87
C ARG A 33 4.10 2.88 -8.91
N GLU A 34 3.62 1.79 -9.51
CA GLU A 34 2.19 1.53 -9.74
C GLU A 34 1.65 0.36 -8.90
N THR A 35 2.51 -0.57 -8.46
CA THR A 35 2.13 -1.81 -7.77
C THR A 35 2.89 -2.02 -6.46
N LEU A 36 2.22 -2.64 -5.49
CA LEU A 36 2.74 -3.13 -4.22
C LEU A 36 2.78 -4.65 -4.24
N PHE A 37 3.86 -5.24 -3.75
CA PHE A 37 3.91 -6.67 -3.49
C PHE A 37 3.75 -6.93 -2.00
N ILE A 38 2.71 -7.69 -1.68
CA ILE A 38 2.35 -8.08 -0.34
C ILE A 38 2.64 -9.57 -0.18
N GLU A 39 3.52 -9.91 0.75
CA GLU A 39 3.77 -11.27 1.17
C GLU A 39 2.77 -11.65 2.26
N THR A 40 1.97 -12.65 1.95
CA THR A 40 0.98 -13.25 2.86
C THR A 40 1.45 -14.65 3.26
N GLY A 41 0.84 -15.24 4.28
CA GLY A 41 1.11 -16.65 4.62
C GLY A 41 0.80 -17.63 3.47
N SER A 42 -0.06 -17.23 2.53
CA SER A 42 -0.39 -18.00 1.32
C SER A 42 0.54 -17.74 0.14
N GLY A 43 1.56 -16.90 0.31
CA GLY A 43 2.53 -16.51 -0.72
C GLY A 43 2.50 -15.03 -1.07
N ARG A 44 3.30 -14.65 -2.08
CA ARG A 44 3.44 -13.27 -2.56
C ARG A 44 2.32 -12.91 -3.54
N LYS A 45 1.62 -11.82 -3.23
CA LYS A 45 0.53 -11.27 -4.05
C LYS A 45 0.92 -9.89 -4.55
N ARG A 46 0.53 -9.61 -5.78
CA ARG A 46 0.75 -8.32 -6.43
C ARG A 46 -0.55 -7.52 -6.38
N VAL A 47 -0.46 -6.29 -5.89
CA VAL A 47 -1.59 -5.41 -5.66
C VAL A 47 -1.32 -4.09 -6.35
N THR A 48 -2.27 -3.59 -7.13
CA THR A 48 -2.14 -2.29 -7.80
C THR A 48 -2.51 -1.16 -6.85
N LYS A 49 -1.82 -0.01 -6.91
CA LYS A 49 -2.21 1.15 -6.08
C LYS A 49 -3.46 1.84 -6.60
N ARG A 50 -3.74 1.71 -7.91
CA ARG A 50 -4.91 2.32 -8.57
C ARG A 50 -6.20 1.77 -7.97
N SER A 51 -7.06 2.67 -7.49
CA SER A 51 -8.42 2.35 -7.02
C SER A 51 -8.50 1.28 -5.92
N GLY A 52 -7.43 1.13 -5.13
CA GLY A 52 -7.40 0.30 -3.93
C GLY A 52 -7.61 1.12 -2.66
N SER A 53 -8.00 0.49 -1.56
CA SER A 53 -8.02 1.05 -0.21
C SER A 53 -7.25 0.10 0.72
N PHE A 54 -6.27 0.65 1.41
CA PHE A 54 -5.29 -0.07 2.21
C PHE A 54 -5.33 0.43 3.64
N SER A 55 -5.51 -0.47 4.60
CA SER A 55 -5.43 -0.19 6.01
C SER A 55 -4.00 -0.43 6.51
N PHE A 56 -3.39 0.61 7.05
CA PHE A 56 -2.07 0.59 7.69
C PHE A 56 -2.26 0.81 9.18
N ASP A 57 -2.01 -0.23 9.99
CA ASP A 57 -2.14 -0.15 11.45
C ASP A 57 -3.51 0.38 11.97
N GLY A 58 -4.57 0.23 11.16
CA GLY A 58 -5.92 0.73 11.48
C GLY A 58 -6.29 2.04 10.77
N GLU A 59 -5.35 2.73 10.12
CA GLU A 59 -5.62 3.89 9.28
C GLU A 59 -5.94 3.46 7.85
N ILE A 60 -7.16 3.75 7.38
CA ILE A 60 -7.57 3.44 6.00
C ILE A 60 -7.06 4.54 5.08
N VAL A 61 -6.13 4.17 4.21
CA VAL A 61 -5.54 5.03 3.19
C VAL A 61 -5.94 4.54 1.80
N VAL A 62 -6.52 5.44 1.02
CA VAL A 62 -6.90 5.15 -0.36
C VAL A 62 -5.63 5.09 -1.22
N GLY A 63 -5.43 4.00 -1.94
CA GLY A 63 -4.31 3.74 -2.85
C GLY A 63 -4.09 4.84 -3.88
N ASP A 64 -5.16 5.51 -4.32
CA ASP A 64 -5.09 6.68 -5.20
C ASP A 64 -4.38 7.88 -4.51
N ARG A 65 -4.61 8.07 -3.20
CA ARG A 65 -3.90 9.05 -2.37
C ARG A 65 -2.47 8.60 -1.99
N VAL A 66 -2.22 7.29 -1.90
CA VAL A 66 -0.86 6.74 -1.65
C VAL A 66 0.02 6.78 -2.91
N ALA A 67 -0.56 6.64 -4.10
CA ALA A 67 0.15 6.71 -5.37
C ALA A 67 0.72 8.11 -5.65
N PHE A 68 0.09 9.16 -5.09
CA PHE A 68 0.63 10.50 -5.11
C PHE A 68 1.81 10.60 -4.13
N ARG A 69 3.02 10.43 -4.68
CA ARG A 69 4.34 10.88 -4.17
C ARG A 69 4.38 11.18 -2.66
N ALA A 70 5.10 10.35 -1.90
CA ALA A 70 5.50 10.59 -0.51
C ALA A 70 6.17 11.96 -0.24
N GLN A 71 6.54 12.72 -1.27
CA GLN A 71 7.07 14.09 -1.17
C GLN A 71 6.01 15.18 -0.90
N ASP A 72 4.70 14.91 -1.03
CA ASP A 72 3.67 15.92 -0.73
C ASP A 72 3.26 15.95 0.75
N ARG A 73 4.08 15.39 1.65
CA ARG A 73 3.79 15.37 3.09
C ARG A 73 4.36 16.55 3.89
N THR A 74 5.17 17.41 3.28
CA THR A 74 5.66 18.62 3.97
C THR A 74 4.93 19.86 3.48
N ARG A 75 3.71 20.09 3.97
CA ARG A 75 3.15 21.44 3.99
C ARG A 75 2.50 21.70 5.35
N ARG A 76 3.13 22.64 6.08
CA ARG A 76 2.89 23.15 7.45
C ARG A 76 3.56 22.30 8.55
N CYS A 77 4.42 22.84 9.42
CA CYS A 77 4.59 24.21 9.89
C CYS A 77 6.08 24.58 10.05
N ALA A 78 6.46 25.76 9.57
CA ALA A 78 7.39 26.70 10.21
C ALA A 78 7.13 28.08 9.60
#